data_AF-A0A8T3XUX2-F1
#
_entry.id   AF-A0A8T3XUX2-F1
#
_cell.length_a   1.000
_cell.length_b   1.000
_cell.length_c   1.000
_cell.angle_alpha   90.00
_cell.angle_beta   90.00
_cell.angle_gamma   90.00
#
_symmetry.space_group_name_H-M   'P 1'
#
loop_
_entity.id
_entity.type
_entity.pdbx_description
1 polymer ?
#
loop_
_entity_poly.entity_id
_entity_poly.type
_entity_poly.pdbx_seq_one_letter_code
_entity_poly.pdbx_strand_id
1 'polypeptide(L)'
;MDKRLKEKMEQKISETFENTDEIKQIVKSLNMLSDNTNSFGFGIVIGRLYNSFYYQSRRILKRDPTKEEFLEFLDILKQRQQEFRKKLDFRL
;
A
#
# COMPACT_ATOMS: atom_id res chain seq x y z
N MET A 1 -13.97 10.67 1.64
CA MET A 1 -13.90 9.22 1.83
C MET A 1 -14.68 8.88 3.08
N ASP A 2 -15.58 7.88 2.98
CA ASP A 2 -16.34 7.37 4.12
C ASP A 2 -15.39 7.02 5.30
N LYS A 3 -15.80 7.38 6.52
CA LYS A 3 -14.99 7.21 7.74
C LYS A 3 -14.56 5.76 7.96
N ARG A 4 -15.46 4.79 7.73
CA ARG A 4 -15.17 3.35 7.91
C ARG A 4 -14.16 2.87 6.89
N LEU A 5 -14.25 3.36 5.65
CA LEU A 5 -13.26 3.06 4.62
C LEU A 5 -11.90 3.67 4.99
N LYS A 6 -11.88 4.92 5.46
CA LYS A 6 -10.65 5.58 5.93
C LYS A 6 -9.96 4.81 7.05
N GLU A 7 -10.70 4.45 8.09
CA GLU A 7 -10.18 3.65 9.20
C GLU A 7 -9.65 2.29 8.73
N LYS A 8 -10.35 1.66 7.78
CA LYS A 8 -9.88 0.40 7.21
C LYS A 8 -8.59 0.55 6.40
N MET A 9 -8.40 1.67 5.72
CA MET A 9 -7.16 1.95 4.99
C MET A 9 -5.98 2.22 5.91
N GLU A 10 -6.18 2.95 7.01
CA GLU A 10 -5.15 3.11 8.04
C GLU A 10 -4.73 1.76 8.63
N GLN A 11 -5.70 0.88 8.92
CA GLN A 11 -5.40 -0.49 9.35
C GLN A 11 -4.56 -1.25 8.30
N LYS A 12 -4.93 -1.18 7.02
CA LYS A 12 -4.21 -1.87 5.94
C LYS A 12 -2.78 -1.36 5.75
N ILE A 13 -2.54 -0.07 5.99
CA ILE A 13 -1.20 0.53 5.98
C ILE A 13 -0.37 -0.05 7.14
N SER A 14 -0.90 -0.08 8.36
CA SER A 14 -0.23 -0.68 9.52
C SER A 14 0.10 -2.16 9.31
N GLU A 15 -0.86 -2.96 8.83
CA GLU A 15 -0.66 -4.38 8.49
C GLU A 15 0.45 -4.58 7.44
N THR A 16 0.62 -3.62 6.52
CA THR A 16 1.68 -3.66 5.50
C THR A 16 3.06 -3.41 6.11
N PHE A 17 3.16 -2.56 7.14
CA PHE A 17 4.41 -2.36 7.87
C PHE A 17 4.81 -3.57 8.71
N GLU A 18 3.83 -4.32 9.22
CA GLU A 18 4.07 -5.52 10.04
C GLU A 18 4.45 -6.72 9.17
N ASN A 19 3.86 -6.87 7.97
CA ASN A 19 4.01 -8.05 7.12
C ASN A 19 4.91 -7.81 5.90
N THR A 20 6.13 -7.32 6.14
CA THR A 20 7.09 -6.98 5.05
C THR A 20 7.92 -8.16 4.56
N ASP A 21 7.98 -9.24 5.33
CA ASP A 21 8.85 -10.40 5.02
C ASP A 21 8.45 -11.11 3.73
N GLU A 22 7.15 -11.26 3.46
CA GLU A 22 6.68 -11.79 2.17
C GLU A 22 7.16 -10.93 1.00
N ILE A 23 7.11 -9.60 1.15
CA ILE A 23 7.52 -8.66 0.11
C ILE A 23 9.03 -8.76 -0.12
N LYS A 24 9.83 -8.86 0.95
CA LYS A 24 11.27 -9.10 0.86
C LYS A 24 11.58 -10.42 0.13
N GLN A 25 10.83 -11.48 0.40
CA GLN A 25 10.99 -12.75 -0.30
C GLN A 25 10.68 -12.63 -1.80
N ILE A 26 9.63 -11.90 -2.18
CA ILE A 26 9.30 -11.62 -3.58
C ILE A 26 10.43 -10.83 -4.24
N VAL A 27 10.87 -9.73 -3.62
CA VAL A 27 11.95 -8.88 -4.15
C VAL A 27 13.26 -9.67 -4.32
N LYS A 28 13.60 -10.53 -3.36
CA LYS A 28 14.77 -11.41 -3.44
C LYS A 28 14.66 -12.44 -4.56
N SER A 29 13.49 -13.08 -4.69
CA SER A 29 13.27 -14.18 -5.65
C SER A 29 13.15 -13.67 -7.09
N LEU A 30 12.63 -12.46 -7.26
CA LEU A 30 12.40 -11.81 -8.56
C LEU A 30 13.35 -10.63 -8.78
N ASN A 31 14.55 -10.67 -8.19
CA ASN A 31 15.53 -9.58 -8.25
C ASN A 31 16.01 -9.25 -9.67
N MET A 32 15.88 -10.19 -10.62
CA MET A 32 16.18 -9.98 -12.04
C MET A 32 15.17 -9.08 -12.76
N LEU A 33 14.01 -8.77 -12.15
CA LEU A 33 12.99 -7.91 -12.75
C LEU A 33 13.25 -6.41 -12.54
N SER A 34 14.20 -6.04 -11.68
CA SER A 34 14.49 -4.63 -11.38
C SER A 34 15.91 -4.45 -10.84
N ASP A 35 16.64 -3.50 -11.41
CA ASP A 35 17.95 -3.06 -10.90
C ASP A 35 17.85 -2.29 -9.58
N ASN A 36 16.64 -1.90 -9.17
CA ASN A 36 16.39 -1.20 -7.92
C ASN A 36 15.34 -1.94 -7.09
N THR A 37 15.84 -2.77 -6.16
CA THR A 37 15.01 -3.62 -5.29
C THR A 37 14.09 -2.82 -4.37
N ASN A 38 14.54 -1.64 -3.91
CA ASN A 38 13.72 -0.74 -3.10
C ASN A 38 12.52 -0.21 -3.89
N SER A 39 12.74 0.32 -5.09
CA SER A 39 11.66 0.82 -5.93
C SER A 39 10.67 -0.30 -6.27
N PHE A 40 11.17 -1.51 -6.51
CA PHE A 40 10.33 -2.68 -6.75
C PHE A 40 9.48 -3.05 -5.53
N GLY A 41 10.09 -3.14 -4.35
CA GLY A 41 9.37 -3.41 -3.10
C GLY A 41 8.33 -2.34 -2.75
N PHE A 42 8.67 -1.05 -2.92
CA PHE A 42 7.69 0.03 -2.77
C PHE A 42 6.55 -0.09 -3.79
N GLY A 43 6.82 -0.45 -5.04
CA GLY A 43 5.80 -0.71 -6.05
C GLY A 43 4.82 -1.79 -5.61
N ILE A 44 5.31 -2.90 -5.06
CA ILE A 44 4.48 -3.99 -4.52
C ILE A 44 3.61 -3.50 -3.36
N VAL A 45 4.18 -2.74 -2.42
CA VAL A 45 3.46 -2.15 -1.28
C VAL A 45 2.32 -1.25 -1.75
N ILE A 46 2.61 -0.32 -2.67
CA ILE A 46 1.60 0.62 -3.19
C ILE A 46 0.52 -0.14 -3.98
N GLY A 47 0.90 -1.14 -4.78
CA GLY A 47 -0.05 -2.00 -5.49
C GLY A 47 -0.99 -2.77 -4.54
N ARG A 48 -0.46 -3.32 -3.44
CA ARG A 48 -1.24 -4.02 -2.40
C ARG A 48 -2.24 -3.08 -1.73
N LEU A 49 -1.84 -1.85 -1.43
CA LEU A 49 -2.71 -0.83 -0.84
C LEU A 49 -3.77 -0.33 -1.83
N TYR A 50 -3.40 -0.11 -3.09
CA TYR A 50 -4.33 0.26 -4.16
C TYR A 50 -5.42 -0.80 -4.34
N ASN A 51 -5.04 -2.08 -4.43
CA ASN A 51 -5.99 -3.17 -4.52
C ASN A 51 -6.90 -3.25 -3.27
N SER A 52 -6.32 -3.06 -2.08
CA SER A 52 -7.08 -3.02 -0.83
C SER A 52 -8.10 -1.88 -0.82
N PHE A 53 -7.73 -0.68 -1.29
CA PHE A 53 -8.64 0.46 -1.36
C PHE A 53 -9.88 0.17 -2.20
N TYR A 54 -9.71 -0.32 -3.43
CA TYR A 54 -10.84 -0.67 -4.30
C TYR A 54 -11.68 -1.82 -3.73
N TYR A 55 -11.03 -2.87 -3.20
CA TYR A 55 -11.73 -3.99 -2.60
C TYR A 55 -12.56 -3.57 -1.38
N GLN A 56 -11.98 -2.78 -0.45
CA GLN A 56 -12.68 -2.33 0.74
C GLN A 56 -13.79 -1.32 0.40
N SER A 57 -13.60 -0.48 -0.62
CA SER A 57 -14.65 0.41 -1.13
C SER A 57 -15.88 -0.40 -1.56
N ARG A 58 -15.70 -1.42 -2.41
CA ARG A 58 -16.79 -2.31 -2.83
C ARG A 58 -17.41 -3.07 -1.67
N ARG A 59 -16.60 -3.56 -0.72
CA ARG A 59 -17.09 -4.34 0.42
C ARG A 59 -17.94 -3.51 1.38
N ILE A 60 -17.47 -2.32 1.74
CA ILE A 60 -18.05 -1.45 2.77
C ILE A 60 -19.16 -0.56 2.18
N LEU A 61 -18.92 0.03 1.01
CA LEU A 61 -19.80 1.01 0.38
C LEU A 61 -20.68 0.44 -0.73
N LYS A 62 -20.46 -0.82 -1.13
CA LYS A 62 -21.22 -1.52 -2.20
C LYS A 62 -21.10 -0.86 -3.58
N ARG A 63 -20.05 -0.09 -3.80
CA ARG A 63 -19.69 0.54 -5.08
C ARG A 63 -18.18 0.71 -5.21
N ASP A 64 -17.72 1.02 -6.40
CA ASP A 64 -16.35 1.49 -6.59
C ASP A 64 -16.13 2.87 -5.96
N PRO A 65 -14.88 3.19 -5.58
CA PRO A 65 -14.56 4.50 -5.02
C PRO A 65 -14.78 5.62 -6.04
N THR A 66 -15.17 6.80 -5.57
CA THR A 66 -15.22 7.99 -6.44
C THR A 66 -13.83 8.56 -6.68
N LYS A 67 -13.71 9.52 -7.60
CA LYS A 67 -12.44 10.22 -7.86
C LYS A 67 -11.96 10.97 -6.63
N GLU A 68 -12.87 11.62 -5.90
CA GLU A 68 -12.57 12.36 -4.67
C GLU A 68 -12.06 11.42 -3.59
N GLU A 69 -12.68 10.24 -3.41
CA GLU A 69 -12.22 9.23 -2.46
C GLU A 69 -10.84 8.68 -2.82
N PHE A 70 -10.53 8.55 -4.11
CA PHE A 70 -9.21 8.15 -4.58
C PHE A 70 -8.15 9.23 -4.28
N LEU A 71 -8.47 10.51 -4.47
CA LEU A 71 -7.56 11.62 -4.11
C LEU A 71 -7.29 11.64 -2.60
N GLU A 72 -8.31 11.43 -1.77
CA GLU A 72 -8.12 11.31 -0.32
C GLU A 72 -7.27 10.11 0.07
N PHE A 73 -7.41 8.98 -0.64
CA PHE A 73 -6.51 7.83 -0.46
C PHE A 73 -5.05 8.20 -0.78
N LEU A 74 -4.80 8.92 -1.89
CA LEU A 74 -3.46 9.40 -2.22
C LEU A 74 -2.89 10.35 -1.16
N ASP A 75 -3.73 11.23 -0.60
CA ASP A 75 -3.31 12.14 0.47
C ASP A 75 -2.89 11.38 1.74
N ILE A 76 -3.59 10.31 2.11
CA ILE A 76 -3.19 9.44 3.23
C ILE A 76 -1.81 8.84 2.95
N LEU A 77 -1.60 8.27 1.76
CA LEU A 77 -0.29 7.71 1.40
C LEU A 77 0.81 8.76 1.43
N LYS A 78 0.52 9.98 0.93
CA LYS A 78 1.44 11.11 0.92
C LYS A 78 1.85 11.52 2.33
N GLN A 79 0.89 11.63 3.24
CA GLN A 79 1.15 11.96 4.66
C GLN A 79 2.01 10.90 5.35
N ARG A 80 1.90 9.64 4.93
CA ARG A 80 2.66 8.49 5.46
C ARG A 80 3.99 8.23 4.75
N GLN A 81 4.38 9.00 3.72
CA GLN A 81 5.58 8.74 2.91
C GLN A 81 6.86 8.56 3.75
N GLN A 82 7.04 9.39 4.77
CA GLN A 82 8.20 9.29 5.65
C GLN A 82 8.19 8.02 6.50
N GLU A 83 7.00 7.54 6.89
CA GLU A 83 6.87 6.27 7.61
C GLU A 83 7.20 5.09 6.70
N PHE A 84 6.69 5.08 5.46
CA PHE A 84 7.07 4.08 4.45
C PHE A 84 8.59 4.02 4.27
N ARG A 85 9.24 5.17 4.10
CA ARG A 85 10.70 5.23 3.91
C ARG A 85 11.50 4.76 5.13
N LYS A 86 10.99 4.98 6.34
CA LYS A 86 11.68 4.60 7.59
C LYS A 86 11.47 3.14 7.97
N LYS A 87 10.27 2.61 7.75
CA LYS A 87 9.89 1.26 8.19
C LYS A 87 10.15 0.18 7.14
N LEU A 88 10.26 0.56 5.87
CA LEU A 88 10.49 -0.37 4.78
C LEU A 88 11.91 -0.22 4.22
N ASP A 89 12.64 -1.32 4.17
CA ASP A 89 13.88 -1.44 3.41
C ASP A 89 13.90 -2.81 2.72
N PHE A 90 14.10 -2.76 1.41
CA PHE A 90 14.15 -3.92 0.51
C PHE A 90 15.48 -3.99 -0.23
N ARG A 91 16.49 -3.22 0.19
CA ARG A 91 17.88 -3.43 -0.24
C ARG A 91 18.32 -4.82 0.23
N LEU A 92 18.84 -5.59 -0.72
CA LEU A 92 19.41 -6.93 -0.51
C LEU A 92 20.87 -6.82 -0.12
#